data_AF-A0A8A4KDN0-F1
#
_entry.id   AF-A0A8A4KDN0-F1
#
_cell.length_a   1.000
_cell.length_b   1.000
_cell.length_c   1.000
_cell.angle_alpha   90.00
_cell.angle_beta   90.00
_cell.angle_gamma   90.00
#
_symmetry.space_group_name_H-M   'P 1'
#
loop_
_entity.id
_entity.type
_entity.pdbx_description
1 polymer ?
#
loop_
_entity_poly.entity_id
_entity_poly.type
_entity_poly.pdbx_seq_one_letter_code
_entity_poly.pdbx_strand_id
1 'polypeptide(L)'
;MGDIMPADMTDRSDILTLIFRSDYRWLTDKLRRRISYGTMAEDIASEAFLRLAAIPELPHIREPRAMLTTLAQRVLYENWRRRDLEQAYLKALADSPQHCHPSPEELEMVMESLLAIDRALDGLSVNARKAFLLNQLDGMTYAEIAKELGVSASMVRKYVAKALTNCYLVAQGQSDPMAGHHK
;
A
#
# COMPACT_ATOMS: atom_id res chain seq x y z
N MET A 1 19.75 -10.79 21.46
CA MET A 1 20.81 -9.77 21.58
C MET A 1 20.16 -8.41 21.40
N GLY A 2 19.49 -7.96 22.45
CA GLY A 2 19.11 -6.56 22.59
C GLY A 2 20.26 -5.81 23.26
N ASP A 3 20.09 -4.49 23.32
CA ASP A 3 20.93 -3.51 24.01
C ASP A 3 22.23 -3.08 23.30
N ILE A 4 22.22 -1.85 22.76
CA ILE A 4 22.73 -0.64 23.42
C ILE A 4 22.58 0.50 22.39
N MET A 5 21.55 1.34 22.55
CA MET A 5 21.63 2.71 22.05
C MET A 5 22.34 3.48 23.18
N PRO A 6 23.62 3.85 23.03
CA PRO A 6 24.34 4.55 24.11
C PRO A 6 23.62 5.86 24.42
N ALA A 7 23.35 6.10 25.70
CA ALA A 7 22.51 7.20 26.20
C ALA A 7 23.04 8.61 25.89
N ASP A 8 24.22 8.74 25.27
CA ASP A 8 24.86 10.01 24.92
C ASP A 8 24.67 10.44 23.45
N MET A 9 24.04 9.63 22.61
CA MET A 9 23.89 9.92 21.17
C MET A 9 22.67 10.79 20.90
N THR A 10 22.78 12.08 21.18
CA THR A 10 21.70 13.07 20.93
C THR A 10 21.66 13.52 19.47
N ASP A 11 22.75 13.33 18.71
CA ASP A 11 22.81 13.72 17.30
C ASP A 11 22.10 12.70 16.40
N ARG A 12 21.10 13.17 15.66
CA ARG A 12 20.33 12.42 14.67
C ARG A 12 21.23 11.77 13.62
N SER A 13 22.33 12.42 13.24
CA SER A 13 23.30 11.91 12.27
C SER A 13 23.97 10.62 12.75
N ASP A 14 24.33 10.56 14.03
CA ASP A 14 25.00 9.42 14.64
C ASP A 14 24.04 8.23 14.78
N ILE A 15 22.79 8.49 15.17
CA ILE A 15 21.73 7.46 15.25
C ILE A 15 21.49 6.86 13.86
N LEU A 16 21.38 7.68 12.82
CA LEU A 16 21.22 7.19 11.44
C LEU A 16 22.42 6.38 10.98
N THR A 17 23.63 6.83 11.30
CA THR A 17 24.86 6.12 10.95
C THR A 17 24.93 4.75 11.62
N LEU A 18 24.53 4.66 12.89
CA LEU A 18 24.46 3.40 13.63
C LEU A 18 23.44 2.43 13.03
N ILE A 19 22.21 2.90 12.76
CA ILE A 19 21.17 2.06 12.14
C ILE A 19 21.61 1.63 10.73
N PHE A 20 22.20 2.52 9.95
CA PHE A 20 22.72 2.19 8.62
C PHE A 20 23.77 1.08 8.66
N ARG A 21 24.78 1.22 9.53
CA ARG A 21 25.85 0.22 9.66
C ARG A 21 25.35 -1.13 10.16
N SER A 22 24.37 -1.14 11.06
CA SER A 22 23.87 -2.37 11.69
C SER A 22 22.80 -3.09 10.86
N ASP A 23 21.93 -2.35 10.16
CA ASP A 23 20.69 -2.90 9.60
C ASP A 23 20.60 -2.85 8.07
N TYR A 24 21.42 -2.05 7.37
CA TYR A 24 21.35 -1.95 5.90
C TYR A 24 21.62 -3.29 5.21
N ARG A 25 22.70 -3.99 5.59
CA ARG A 25 23.04 -5.32 5.04
C ARG A 25 21.99 -6.37 5.35
N TRP A 26 21.45 -6.35 6.56
CA TRP A 26 20.38 -7.26 6.96
C TRP A 26 19.12 -7.05 6.09
N LEU A 27 18.76 -5.79 5.84
CA LEU A 27 17.60 -5.44 5.02
C LEU A 27 17.81 -5.84 3.56
N THR A 28 18.98 -5.55 2.98
CA THR A 28 19.28 -5.92 1.58
C THR A 28 19.30 -7.44 1.40
N ASP A 29 19.89 -8.22 2.33
CA ASP A 29 19.88 -9.68 2.26
C ASP A 29 18.48 -10.29 2.46
N LYS A 30 17.61 -9.63 3.24
CA LYS A 30 16.20 -10.00 3.38
C LYS A 30 15.43 -9.71 2.09
N LEU A 31 15.69 -8.59 1.42
CA LEU A 31 15.05 -8.19 0.16
C LEU A 31 15.52 -9.06 -1.02
N ARG A 32 16.81 -9.39 -1.10
CA ARG A 32 17.36 -10.30 -2.14
C ARG A 32 16.73 -11.69 -2.09
N ARG A 33 16.35 -12.17 -0.91
CA ARG A 33 15.61 -13.44 -0.76
C ARG A 33 14.16 -13.37 -1.23
N ARG A 34 13.58 -12.17 -1.33
CA ARG A 34 12.19 -11.94 -1.74
C ARG A 34 12.04 -11.45 -3.18
N ILE A 35 13.09 -10.90 -3.78
CA ILE A 35 13.06 -10.23 -5.08
C ILE A 35 14.10 -10.89 -5.98
N SER A 36 13.67 -11.49 -7.10
CA SER A 36 14.58 -12.19 -8.03
C SER A 36 15.57 -11.28 -8.77
N TYR A 37 15.36 -9.96 -8.74
CA TYR A 37 16.24 -8.98 -9.39
C TYR A 37 17.19 -8.34 -8.38
N GLY A 38 18.47 -8.73 -8.42
CA GLY A 38 19.47 -8.36 -7.41
C GLY A 38 19.74 -6.85 -7.26
N THR A 39 19.60 -6.06 -8.33
CA THR A 39 19.81 -4.59 -8.30
C THR A 39 18.68 -3.83 -7.59
N MET A 40 17.46 -4.37 -7.61
CA MET A 40 16.30 -3.71 -7.01
C MET A 40 16.34 -3.69 -5.47
N ALA A 41 17.05 -4.64 -4.85
CA ALA A 41 17.08 -4.77 -3.41
C ALA A 41 17.86 -3.64 -2.71
N GLU A 42 18.93 -3.15 -3.33
CA GLU A 42 19.75 -2.06 -2.80
C GLU A 42 19.05 -0.71 -2.96
N ASP A 43 18.36 -0.49 -4.08
CA ASP A 43 17.56 0.71 -4.31
C ASP A 43 16.40 0.81 -3.31
N ILE A 44 15.68 -0.29 -3.10
CA ILE A 44 14.58 -0.34 -2.12
C ILE A 44 15.09 -0.12 -0.70
N ALA A 45 16.23 -0.72 -0.34
CA ALA A 45 16.82 -0.51 0.98
C ALA A 45 17.24 0.95 1.15
N SER A 46 17.92 1.54 0.17
CA SER A 46 18.36 2.93 0.19
C SER A 46 17.18 3.89 0.35
N GLU A 47 16.13 3.71 -0.44
CA GLU A 47 14.90 4.52 -0.35
C GLU A 47 14.21 4.36 1.01
N ALA A 48 14.13 3.13 1.55
CA ALA A 48 13.59 2.90 2.88
C ALA A 48 14.42 3.62 3.97
N PHE A 49 15.74 3.67 3.81
CA PHE A 49 16.64 4.41 4.71
C PHE A 49 16.53 5.93 4.55
N LEU A 50 16.32 6.45 3.33
CA LEU A 50 16.04 7.87 3.10
C LEU A 50 14.73 8.29 3.79
N ARG A 51 13.68 7.46 3.67
CA ARG A 51 12.41 7.68 4.37
C ARG A 51 12.54 7.58 5.88
N LEU A 52 13.37 6.65 6.38
CA LEU A 52 13.71 6.58 7.79
C LEU A 52 14.42 7.86 8.25
N ALA A 53 15.41 8.32 7.47
CA ALA A 53 16.16 9.54 7.74
C ALA A 53 15.28 10.78 7.75
N ALA A 54 14.18 10.82 6.99
CA ALA A 54 13.25 11.93 6.97
C ALA A 54 12.33 12.02 8.20
N ILE A 55 12.29 10.99 9.07
CA ILE A 55 11.38 10.96 10.22
C ILE A 55 11.89 11.88 11.34
N PRO A 56 11.12 12.89 11.78
CA PRO A 56 11.56 13.85 12.79
C PRO A 56 11.83 13.21 14.17
N GLU A 57 11.03 12.21 14.55
CA GLU A 57 11.10 11.53 15.85
C GLU A 57 12.03 10.30 15.82
N LEU A 58 13.00 10.26 14.90
CA LEU A 58 13.93 9.14 14.77
C LEU A 58 14.55 8.67 16.11
N PRO A 59 14.98 9.57 17.03
CA PRO A 59 15.56 9.15 18.31
C PRO A 59 14.60 8.36 19.21
N HIS A 60 13.29 8.39 18.95
CA HIS A 60 12.25 7.74 19.75
C HIS A 60 11.80 6.39 19.17
N ILE A 61 12.39 5.97 18.05
CA ILE A 61 12.05 4.70 17.40
C ILE A 61 12.61 3.54 18.24
N ARG A 62 11.69 2.76 18.82
CA ARG A 62 12.02 1.58 19.63
C ARG A 62 12.45 0.37 18.80
N GLU A 63 11.92 0.24 17.58
CA GLU A 63 12.16 -0.92 16.71
C GLU A 63 12.56 -0.51 15.28
N PRO A 64 13.83 -0.10 15.06
CA PRO A 64 14.30 0.37 13.76
C PRO A 64 14.12 -0.66 12.62
N ARG A 65 14.39 -1.94 12.89
CA ARG A 65 14.24 -3.03 11.91
C ARG A 65 12.79 -3.27 11.48
N ALA A 66 11.85 -3.16 12.41
CA ALA A 66 10.43 -3.31 12.10
C ALA A 66 9.98 -2.16 11.19
N MET A 67 10.37 -0.93 11.54
CA MET A 67 10.08 0.27 10.77
C MET A 67 10.70 0.22 9.37
N LEU A 68 11.98 -0.14 9.26
CA LEU A 68 12.67 -0.35 7.99
C LEU A 68 12.01 -1.42 7.11
N THR A 69 11.54 -2.51 7.73
CA THR A 69 10.79 -3.54 6.99
C THR A 69 9.49 -2.97 6.44
N THR A 70 8.75 -2.20 7.23
CA THR A 70 7.51 -1.56 6.77
C THR A 70 7.77 -0.55 5.65
N LEU A 71 8.80 0.30 5.78
CA LEU A 71 9.18 1.26 4.76
C LEU A 71 9.60 0.56 3.46
N ALA A 72 10.46 -0.47 3.54
CA ALA A 72 10.88 -1.24 2.38
C ALA A 72 9.72 -1.95 1.68
N GLN A 73 8.74 -2.46 2.44
CA GLN A 73 7.52 -3.04 1.87
C GLN A 73 6.70 -2.00 1.10
N ARG A 74 6.52 -0.79 1.64
CA ARG A 74 5.82 0.30 0.95
C ARG A 74 6.50 0.68 -0.37
N VAL A 75 7.82 0.87 -0.34
CA VAL A 75 8.61 1.19 -1.55
C VAL A 75 8.48 0.07 -2.59
N LEU A 76 8.50 -1.19 -2.16
CA LEU A 76 8.29 -2.33 -3.06
C LEU A 76 6.90 -2.29 -3.73
N TYR A 77 5.83 -2.06 -2.96
CA TYR A 77 4.47 -1.96 -3.49
C TYR A 77 4.29 -0.78 -4.44
N GLU A 78 4.83 0.39 -4.11
CA GLU A 78 4.81 1.58 -4.98
C GLU A 78 5.51 1.29 -6.32
N ASN A 79 6.68 0.66 -6.28
CA ASN A 79 7.43 0.30 -7.48
C ASN A 79 6.72 -0.75 -8.32
N TRP A 80 6.09 -1.75 -7.69
CA TRP A 80 5.27 -2.73 -8.40
C TRP A 80 4.08 -2.06 -9.08
N ARG A 81 3.36 -1.20 -8.36
CA ARG A 81 2.22 -0.47 -8.89
C ARG A 81 2.60 0.42 -10.08
N ARG A 82 3.72 1.13 -9.97
CA ARG A 82 4.24 1.96 -11.07
C ARG A 82 4.59 1.11 -12.28
N ARG A 83 5.25 -0.03 -12.09
CA ARG A 83 5.60 -0.96 -13.17
C ARG A 83 4.39 -1.60 -13.81
N ASP A 84 3.39 -1.98 -13.01
CA ASP A 84 2.15 -2.57 -13.51
C ASP A 84 1.37 -1.56 -14.36
N LEU A 85 1.29 -0.30 -13.92
CA LEU A 85 0.72 0.80 -14.70
C LEU A 85 1.51 1.06 -15.99
N GLU A 86 2.85 1.12 -15.90
CA GLU A 86 3.72 1.32 -17.06
C GLU A 86 3.60 0.16 -18.06
N GLN A 87 3.54 -1.08 -17.58
CA GLN A 87 3.32 -2.25 -18.43
C GLN A 87 1.92 -2.26 -19.04
N ALA A 88 0.88 -1.92 -18.28
CA ALA A 88 -0.47 -1.79 -18.80
C ALA A 88 -0.55 -0.69 -19.88
N TYR A 89 0.13 0.44 -19.67
CA TYR A 89 0.21 1.53 -20.64
C TYR A 89 1.01 1.13 -21.89
N LEU A 90 2.18 0.52 -21.73
CA LEU A 90 3.00 0.04 -22.85
C LEU A 90 2.30 -1.07 -23.62
N LYS A 91 1.56 -1.95 -22.94
CA LYS A 91 0.72 -2.97 -23.57
C LYS A 91 -0.43 -2.32 -24.33
N ALA A 92 -1.13 -1.35 -23.74
CA ALA A 92 -2.17 -0.59 -24.43
C ALA A 92 -1.62 0.14 -25.67
N LEU A 93 -0.39 0.67 -25.60
CA LEU A 93 0.27 1.34 -26.73
C LEU A 93 0.72 0.36 -27.82
N ALA A 94 1.25 -0.80 -27.43
CA ALA A 94 1.68 -1.86 -28.34
C ALA A 94 0.50 -2.57 -29.02
N ASP A 95 -0.62 -2.71 -28.30
CA ASP A 95 -1.87 -3.29 -28.78
C ASP A 95 -2.78 -2.23 -29.45
N SER A 96 -2.34 -0.97 -29.58
CA SER A 96 -3.13 0.09 -30.23
C SER A 96 -2.88 0.12 -31.75
N PRO A 97 -3.85 -0.28 -32.59
CA PRO A 97 -3.98 0.28 -33.92
C PRO A 97 -4.32 1.78 -33.81
N GLN A 98 -4.01 2.57 -34.84
CA GLN A 98 -4.27 4.02 -34.91
C GLN A 98 -5.67 4.38 -34.40
N HIS A 99 -5.76 5.03 -33.22
CA HIS A 99 -6.97 5.59 -32.61
C HIS A 99 -8.28 4.94 -33.06
N CYS A 100 -8.45 3.63 -32.83
CA CYS A 100 -9.77 3.03 -32.89
C CYS A 100 -10.47 3.29 -31.55
N HIS A 101 -11.61 3.96 -31.61
CA HIS A 101 -12.50 4.04 -30.45
C HIS A 101 -12.84 2.63 -29.96
N PRO A 102 -12.89 2.38 -28.64
CA PRO A 102 -13.33 1.09 -28.11
C PRO A 102 -14.70 0.75 -28.70
N SER A 103 -14.92 -0.53 -29.03
CA SER A 103 -16.21 -0.95 -29.58
C SER A 103 -17.32 -0.66 -28.56
N PRO A 104 -18.59 -0.49 -29.00
CA PRO A 104 -19.72 -0.37 -28.09
C PRO A 104 -19.78 -1.51 -27.07
N GLU A 105 -19.40 -2.73 -27.45
CA GLU A 105 -19.37 -3.87 -26.52
C GLU A 105 -18.26 -3.75 -25.46
N GLU A 106 -17.07 -3.25 -25.84
CA GLU A 106 -15.97 -3.03 -24.91
C GLU A 106 -16.29 -1.92 -23.90
N LEU A 107 -16.93 -0.85 -24.36
CA LEU A 107 -17.43 0.22 -23.48
C LEU A 107 -18.49 -0.31 -22.52
N GLU A 108 -19.39 -1.17 -23.00
CA GLU A 108 -20.42 -1.78 -22.16
C GLU A 108 -19.80 -2.67 -21.07
N MET A 109 -18.80 -3.50 -21.41
CA MET A 109 -18.08 -4.33 -20.43
C MET A 109 -17.39 -3.51 -19.33
N VAL A 110 -16.76 -2.39 -19.71
CA VAL A 110 -16.13 -1.48 -18.75
C VAL A 110 -17.20 -0.83 -17.86
N MET A 111 -18.29 -0.36 -18.46
CA MET A 111 -19.39 0.25 -17.72
C MET A 111 -20.03 -0.74 -16.73
N GLU A 112 -20.28 -1.96 -17.17
CA GLU A 112 -20.85 -3.03 -16.34
C GLU A 112 -19.93 -3.35 -15.15
N SER A 113 -18.62 -3.38 -15.38
CA SER A 113 -17.62 -3.58 -14.32
C SER A 113 -17.61 -2.43 -13.31
N LEU A 114 -17.69 -1.18 -13.77
CA LEU A 114 -17.78 0.00 -12.89
C LEU A 114 -19.07 0.00 -12.08
N LEU A 115 -20.19 -0.34 -12.70
CA LEU A 115 -21.49 -0.47 -12.02
C LEU A 115 -21.48 -1.62 -11.01
N ALA A 116 -20.78 -2.72 -11.28
CA ALA A 116 -20.63 -3.81 -10.32
C ALA A 116 -19.83 -3.38 -9.10
N ILE A 117 -18.77 -2.59 -9.28
CA ILE A 117 -18.01 -2.01 -8.17
C ILE A 117 -18.87 -1.03 -7.38
N ASP A 118 -19.62 -0.14 -8.03
CA ASP A 118 -20.49 0.81 -7.33
C ASP A 118 -21.55 0.08 -6.48
N ARG A 119 -22.21 -0.94 -7.06
CA ARG A 119 -23.13 -1.81 -6.32
C ARG A 119 -22.48 -2.54 -5.15
N ALA A 120 -21.24 -2.98 -5.30
CA ALA A 120 -20.51 -3.61 -4.19
C ALA A 120 -20.20 -2.62 -3.05
N LEU A 121 -19.99 -1.36 -3.39
CA LEU A 121 -19.73 -0.31 -2.41
C LEU A 121 -21.03 0.30 -1.84
N ASP A 122 -22.18 -0.05 -2.40
CA ASP A 122 -23.48 0.32 -1.85
C ASP A 122 -23.73 -0.33 -0.49
N GLY A 123 -24.39 0.42 0.40
CA GLY A 123 -24.60 0.02 1.80
C GLY A 123 -23.37 0.19 2.71
N LEU A 124 -22.20 0.56 2.18
CA LEU A 124 -21.08 1.01 3.01
C LEU A 124 -21.33 2.43 3.53
N SER A 125 -20.85 2.70 4.75
CA SER A 125 -20.79 4.07 5.24
C SER A 125 -19.80 4.90 4.41
N VAL A 126 -19.99 6.23 4.40
CA VAL A 126 -19.10 7.16 3.68
C VAL A 126 -17.63 6.94 4.05
N ASN A 127 -17.34 6.75 5.34
CA ASN A 127 -15.98 6.48 5.81
C ASN A 127 -15.45 5.12 5.36
N ALA A 128 -16.30 4.09 5.26
CA ALA A 128 -15.87 2.79 4.77
C ALA A 128 -15.56 2.81 3.27
N ARG A 129 -16.41 3.48 2.48
CA ARG A 129 -16.17 3.72 1.05
C ARG A 129 -14.88 4.54 0.84
N LYS A 130 -14.71 5.65 1.56
CA LYS A 130 -13.50 6.50 1.47
C LYS A 130 -12.23 5.73 1.90
N ALA A 131 -12.27 4.97 2.99
CA ALA A 131 -11.14 4.14 3.43
C ALA A 131 -10.73 3.10 2.37
N PHE A 132 -11.70 2.44 1.73
CA PHE A 132 -11.44 1.48 0.67
C PHE A 132 -10.80 2.13 -0.56
N LEU A 133 -11.33 3.25 -1.02
CA LEU A 133 -10.79 3.98 -2.17
C LEU A 133 -9.37 4.51 -1.89
N LEU A 134 -9.13 5.13 -0.72
CA LEU A 134 -7.79 5.58 -0.34
C LEU A 134 -6.78 4.42 -0.27
N ASN A 135 -7.23 3.22 0.11
CA ASN A 135 -6.36 2.05 0.14
C ASN A 135 -6.06 1.50 -1.26
N GLN A 136 -7.08 1.35 -2.13
CA GLN A 136 -6.90 0.70 -3.43
C GLN A 136 -6.49 1.65 -4.56
N LEU A 137 -6.97 2.90 -4.55
CA LEU A 137 -6.66 3.90 -5.57
C LEU A 137 -5.50 4.79 -5.16
N ASP A 138 -5.38 5.15 -3.88
CA ASP A 138 -4.30 6.04 -3.44
C ASP A 138 -3.12 5.27 -2.81
N GLY A 139 -3.28 3.98 -2.56
CA GLY A 139 -2.23 3.12 -1.98
C GLY A 139 -1.90 3.45 -0.52
N MET A 140 -2.74 4.24 0.15
CA MET A 140 -2.49 4.67 1.52
C MET A 140 -2.54 3.48 2.48
N THR A 141 -1.67 3.50 3.48
CA THR A 141 -1.68 2.51 4.55
C THR A 141 -2.80 2.79 5.55
N TYR A 142 -3.20 1.76 6.30
CA TYR A 142 -4.27 1.91 7.29
C TYR A 142 -3.98 2.96 8.37
N ALA A 143 -2.70 3.23 8.66
CA ALA A 143 -2.32 4.28 9.60
C ALA A 143 -2.48 5.69 9.01
N GLU A 144 -2.21 5.87 7.71
CA GLU A 144 -2.41 7.16 7.03
C GLU A 144 -3.89 7.44 6.84
N ILE A 145 -4.67 6.43 6.43
CA ILE A 145 -6.13 6.54 6.30
C ILE A 145 -6.77 6.83 7.66
N ALA A 146 -6.27 6.22 8.74
CA ALA A 146 -6.75 6.47 10.10
C ALA A 146 -6.60 7.95 10.48
N LYS A 147 -5.44 8.55 10.16
CA LYS A 147 -5.21 9.99 10.37
C LYS A 147 -6.12 10.85 9.50
N GLU A 148 -6.24 10.53 8.21
CA GLU A 148 -7.08 11.24 7.25
C GLU A 148 -8.58 11.23 7.62
N LEU A 149 -9.07 10.10 8.13
CA LEU A 149 -10.48 9.92 8.48
C LEU A 149 -10.80 10.22 9.96
N GLY A 150 -9.80 10.52 10.78
CA GLY A 150 -9.98 10.76 12.22
C GLY A 150 -10.49 9.54 13.01
N VAL A 151 -10.12 8.32 12.60
CA VAL A 151 -10.53 7.06 13.24
C VAL A 151 -9.33 6.19 13.60
N SER A 152 -9.53 5.11 14.36
CA SER A 152 -8.43 4.19 14.66
C SER A 152 -8.06 3.33 13.45
N ALA A 153 -6.79 2.92 13.35
CA ALA A 153 -6.32 1.99 12.31
C ALA A 153 -7.05 0.63 12.37
N SER A 154 -7.55 0.24 13.54
CA SER A 154 -8.40 -0.95 13.67
C SER A 154 -9.78 -0.76 13.05
N MET A 155 -10.33 0.46 13.09
CA MET A 155 -11.58 0.78 12.41
C MET A 155 -11.39 0.80 10.90
N VAL A 156 -10.28 1.37 10.41
CA VAL A 156 -9.92 1.33 8.98
C VAL A 156 -9.81 -0.10 8.47
N ARG A 157 -9.17 -1.01 9.23
CA ARG A 157 -9.16 -2.45 8.90
C ARG A 157 -10.55 -3.02 8.71
N LYS A 158 -11.47 -2.73 9.63
CA LYS A 158 -12.87 -3.20 9.53
C LYS A 158 -13.57 -2.62 8.31
N TYR A 159 -13.38 -1.34 8.03
CA TYR A 159 -13.93 -0.68 6.85
C TYR A 159 -13.46 -1.30 5.54
N VAL A 160 -12.14 -1.47 5.37
CA VAL A 160 -11.57 -2.04 4.15
C VAL A 160 -11.97 -3.52 4.00
N ALA A 161 -11.96 -4.30 5.08
CA ALA A 161 -12.40 -5.69 5.04
C ALA A 161 -13.87 -5.84 4.66
N LYS A 162 -14.75 -4.98 5.19
CA LYS A 162 -16.18 -4.96 4.82
C LYS A 162 -16.34 -4.65 3.32
N ALA A 163 -15.67 -3.63 2.82
CA ALA A 163 -15.72 -3.26 1.41
C ALA A 163 -15.25 -4.40 0.49
N LEU A 164 -14.10 -5.02 0.80
CA LEU A 164 -13.59 -6.16 0.04
C LEU A 164 -14.54 -7.36 0.06
N THR A 165 -15.20 -7.61 1.18
CA THR A 165 -16.20 -8.69 1.30
C THR A 165 -17.38 -8.42 0.37
N ASN A 166 -17.90 -7.19 0.36
CA ASN A 166 -19.00 -6.84 -0.54
C ASN A 166 -18.59 -6.96 -2.01
N CYS A 167 -17.38 -6.51 -2.38
CA CYS A 167 -16.85 -6.68 -3.74
C CYS A 167 -16.77 -8.16 -4.13
N TYR A 168 -16.32 -9.02 -3.22
CA TYR A 168 -16.26 -10.46 -3.46
C TYR A 168 -17.65 -11.07 -3.67
N LEU A 169 -18.64 -10.70 -2.86
CA LEU A 169 -20.01 -11.20 -2.97
C LEU A 169 -20.66 -10.82 -4.31
N VAL A 170 -20.52 -9.55 -4.72
CA VAL A 170 -21.05 -9.08 -6.01
C VAL A 170 -20.34 -9.76 -7.18
N ALA A 171 -19.01 -9.96 -7.10
CA ALA A 171 -18.26 -10.69 -8.13
C ALA A 171 -18.66 -12.18 -8.25
N GLN A 172 -19.14 -12.79 -7.16
CA GLN A 172 -19.66 -14.16 -7.13
C GLN A 172 -21.15 -14.26 -7.53
N GLY A 173 -21.81 -13.13 -7.84
CA GLY A 173 -23.25 -13.09 -8.14
C GLY A 173 -24.15 -13.38 -6.93
N GLN A 174 -23.63 -13.24 -5.69
CA GLN A 174 -24.37 -13.45 -4.46
C GLN A 174 -24.68 -12.09 -3.82
N SER A 175 -25.96 -11.73 -3.73
CA SER A 175 -26.42 -10.54 -3.00
C SER A 175 -26.27 -10.74 -1.48
N ASP A 176 -25.74 -9.74 -0.79
CA ASP A 176 -25.33 -9.78 0.62
C ASP A 176 -26.49 -10.10 1.60
N PRO A 177 -26.42 -11.18 2.40
CA PRO A 177 -27.43 -11.52 3.42
C PRO A 177 -27.44 -10.58 4.64
N MET A 178 -26.55 -9.58 4.74
CA MET A 178 -26.41 -8.69 5.90
C MET A 178 -27.08 -7.31 5.77
N ALA A 179 -27.89 -7.07 4.73
CA ALA A 179 -28.55 -5.78 4.48
C ALA A 179 -29.65 -5.37 5.50
N GLY A 180 -29.90 -6.16 6.54
CA GLY A 180 -30.88 -5.83 7.57
C GLY A 180 -30.29 -5.95 8.95
N HIS A 181 -29.70 -4.88 9.50
CA HIS A 181 -29.66 -4.56 10.93
C HIS A 181 -29.00 -3.19 11.12
N HIS A 182 -29.73 -2.11 10.87
CA HIS A 182 -29.58 -0.85 11.61
C HIS A 182 -30.92 -0.12 11.56
N LYS A 183 -31.67 -0.27 12.65
CA LYS A 183 -32.81 0.58 13.03
C LYS A 183 -32.29 1.71 13.90
#